data_AF-A0A9N9H9T8-F1
#
_entry.id   AF-A0A9N9H9T8-F1
#
_cell.length_a   1.000
_cell.length_b   1.000
_cell.length_c   1.000
_cell.angle_alpha   90.00
_cell.angle_beta   90.00
_cell.angle_gamma   90.00
#
_symmetry.space_group_name_H-M   'P 1'
#
loop_
_entity.id
_entity.type
_entity.pdbx_description
1 polymer ?
#
loop_
_entity_poly.entity_id
_entity_poly.type
_entity_poly.pdbx_seq_one_letter_code
_entity_poly.pdbx_strand_id
1 'polypeptide(L)'
;ANEFNGGSIAIFRLAPQDYHRFHSPITCMVGSSKHINGTYFTVNPMAVNEELDVFTENARSVLLLHPLNSGASKVVFVAVGALLVGSIKFTVKEGNQISKGDELGYFAYGGSTIICLWKKGEIKFDNDLVSNSKQTLETLVKVGMQIGVRTSNSP
;
A
#
# COMPACT_ATOMS: atom_id res chain seq x y z
N ALA A 1 4.32 6.11 14.13
CA ALA A 1 3.92 4.76 14.55
C ALA A 1 2.64 4.80 15.39
N ASN A 2 2.65 5.43 16.58
CA ASN A 2 1.51 5.43 17.51
C ASN A 2 0.17 5.91 16.92
N GLU A 3 0.20 6.88 15.99
CA GLU A 3 -1.02 7.42 15.35
C GLU A 3 -1.77 6.40 14.47
N PHE A 4 -1.13 5.29 14.08
CA PHE A 4 -1.71 4.21 13.27
C PHE A 4 -2.04 2.96 14.10
N ASN A 5 -1.90 3.01 15.44
CA ASN A 5 -2.24 1.88 16.30
C ASN A 5 -3.75 1.58 16.22
N GLY A 6 -4.10 0.30 16.02
CA GLY A 6 -5.47 -0.12 15.72
C GLY A 6 -6.01 0.38 14.39
N GLY A 7 -5.13 0.84 13.50
CA GLY A 7 -5.45 1.28 12.15
C GLY A 7 -5.86 0.14 11.21
N SER A 8 -6.27 0.53 10.01
CA SER A 8 -6.66 -0.40 8.94
C SER A 8 -5.52 -0.55 7.95
N ILE A 9 -5.28 -1.77 7.48
CA ILE A 9 -4.22 -2.10 6.52
C ILE A 9 -4.81 -2.83 5.31
N ALA A 10 -4.34 -2.48 4.12
CA ALA A 10 -4.55 -3.26 2.91
C ALA A 10 -3.18 -3.65 2.34
N ILE A 11 -3.01 -4.92 2.03
CA ILE A 11 -1.77 -5.50 1.50
C ILE A 11 -2.08 -6.06 0.12
N PHE A 12 -1.34 -5.59 -0.89
CA PHE A 12 -1.49 -6.01 -2.28
C PHE A 12 -0.19 -6.67 -2.72
N ARG A 13 -0.27 -7.97 -3.02
CA ARG A 13 0.85 -8.72 -3.58
C ARG A 13 0.77 -8.68 -5.10
N LEU A 14 1.90 -8.44 -5.75
CA LEU A 14 2.06 -8.46 -7.20
C LEU A 14 2.96 -9.64 -7.58
N ALA A 15 2.41 -10.63 -8.26
CA ALA A 15 3.16 -11.71 -8.88
C ALA A 15 4.00 -11.17 -10.06
N PRO A 16 5.05 -11.90 -10.51
CA PRO A 16 5.91 -11.43 -11.60
C PRO A 16 5.18 -11.08 -12.91
N GLN A 17 4.03 -11.71 -13.17
CA GLN A 17 3.19 -11.48 -14.36
C GLN A 17 2.21 -10.32 -14.22
N ASP A 18 2.02 -9.79 -13.01
CA ASP A 18 1.04 -8.74 -12.74
C ASP A 18 1.53 -7.37 -13.24
N TYR A 19 0.64 -6.38 -13.18
CA TYR A 19 0.98 -5.01 -13.51
C TYR A 19 1.74 -4.32 -12.36
N HIS A 20 3.02 -4.02 -12.59
CA HIS A 20 3.96 -3.52 -11.55
C HIS A 20 4.01 -1.99 -11.40
N ARG A 21 3.00 -1.26 -11.90
CA ARG A 21 2.83 0.16 -11.59
C ARG A 21 1.74 0.33 -10.55
N PHE A 22 1.91 1.32 -9.70
CA PHE A 22 1.02 1.56 -8.58
C PHE A 22 0.50 2.99 -8.57
N HIS A 23 -0.73 3.12 -8.09
CA HIS A 23 -1.57 4.29 -8.27
C HIS A 23 -2.07 4.82 -6.94
N SER A 24 -2.41 6.09 -6.89
CA SER A 24 -2.87 6.73 -5.66
C SER A 24 -4.24 6.20 -5.25
N PRO A 25 -4.41 5.69 -4.01
CA PRO A 25 -5.70 5.22 -3.52
C PRO A 25 -6.67 6.37 -3.23
N ILE A 26 -6.19 7.61 -3.17
CA ILE A 26 -6.94 8.80 -2.79
C ILE A 26 -6.53 10.03 -3.62
N THR A 27 -7.40 11.03 -3.67
CA THR A 27 -7.02 12.38 -4.11
C THR A 27 -6.29 13.09 -2.98
N CYS A 28 -5.06 13.53 -3.22
CA CYS A 28 -4.17 14.03 -2.17
C CYS A 28 -3.09 15.00 -2.67
N MET A 29 -2.48 15.69 -1.72
CA MET A 29 -1.16 16.27 -1.84
C MET A 29 -0.11 15.22 -1.43
N VAL A 30 0.88 15.01 -2.29
CA VAL A 30 2.01 14.12 -2.03
C VAL A 30 2.90 14.74 -0.96
N GLY A 31 3.08 14.04 0.14
CA GLY A 31 3.98 14.43 1.23
C GLY A 31 5.38 13.88 1.04
N SER A 32 6.15 13.89 2.13
CA SER A 32 7.51 13.39 2.12
C SER A 32 7.57 11.88 1.85
N SER A 33 8.70 11.47 1.27
CA SER A 33 9.04 10.06 1.05
C SER A 33 10.30 9.67 1.81
N LYS A 34 10.38 8.42 2.23
CA LYS A 34 11.56 7.86 2.90
C LYS A 34 11.85 6.48 2.36
N HIS A 35 13.06 6.29 1.83
CA HIS A 35 13.59 4.96 1.54
C HIS A 35 14.17 4.34 2.80
N ILE A 36 13.91 3.06 3.01
CA ILE A 36 14.42 2.26 4.11
C ILE A 36 15.13 1.07 3.47
N ASN A 37 16.45 1.00 3.69
CA ASN A 37 17.27 -0.11 3.26
C ASN A 37 16.81 -1.40 3.97
N GLY A 38 16.95 -2.53 3.30
CA GLY A 38 16.59 -3.83 3.86
C GLY A 38 17.06 -4.95 2.94
N THR A 39 16.63 -6.17 3.25
CA THR A 39 16.90 -7.36 2.45
C THR A 39 15.90 -7.44 1.28
N TYR A 40 16.01 -8.47 0.44
CA TYR A 40 15.08 -8.74 -0.64
C TYR A 40 14.61 -10.20 -0.57
N PHE A 41 13.89 -10.56 0.49
CA PHE A 41 13.25 -11.86 0.61
C PHE A 41 12.11 -12.02 -0.40
N THR A 42 11.77 -13.26 -0.74
CA THR A 42 10.66 -13.56 -1.64
C THR A 42 9.32 -13.26 -0.97
N VAL A 43 8.37 -12.77 -1.75
CA VAL A 43 6.97 -12.55 -1.32
C VAL A 43 6.04 -13.65 -1.83
N ASN A 44 6.59 -14.81 -2.22
CA ASN A 44 5.78 -15.98 -2.58
C ASN A 44 4.88 -16.37 -1.39
N PRO A 45 3.57 -16.59 -1.57
CA PRO A 45 2.64 -16.96 -0.50
C PRO A 45 3.14 -18.05 0.45
N MET A 46 3.90 -19.04 -0.04
CA MET A 46 4.49 -20.09 0.80
C MET A 46 5.46 -19.52 1.85
N ALA A 47 6.29 -18.53 1.47
CA ALA A 47 7.28 -17.91 2.35
C ALA A 47 6.70 -16.80 3.24
N VAL A 48 5.65 -16.11 2.78
CA VAL A 48 4.94 -15.08 3.59
C VAL A 48 4.15 -15.72 4.73
N ASN A 49 3.72 -16.97 4.55
CA ASN A 49 3.03 -17.75 5.59
C ASN A 49 4.01 -18.45 6.56
N GLU A 50 5.32 -18.37 6.31
CA GLU A 50 6.37 -18.78 7.24
C GLU A 50 6.79 -17.57 8.12
N GLU A 51 7.45 -17.80 9.25
CA GLU A 51 7.79 -16.77 10.27
C GLU A 51 8.73 -15.62 9.79
N LEU A 52 8.94 -15.45 8.48
CA LEU A 52 9.71 -14.33 7.93
C LEU A 52 8.88 -13.06 7.87
N ASP A 53 9.29 -12.03 8.61
CA ASP A 53 8.71 -10.68 8.50
C ASP A 53 9.23 -9.95 7.25
N VAL A 54 8.82 -10.44 6.08
CA VAL A 54 9.23 -9.89 4.78
C VAL A 54 8.77 -8.44 4.59
N PHE A 55 7.74 -7.99 5.32
CA PHE A 55 7.20 -6.64 5.16
C PHE A 55 8.06 -5.59 5.87
N THR A 56 8.70 -5.94 6.99
CA THR A 56 9.57 -5.00 7.73
C THR A 56 11.06 -5.21 7.47
N GLU A 57 11.46 -6.40 7.05
CA GLU A 57 12.86 -6.69 6.71
C GLU A 57 13.23 -6.28 5.29
N ASN A 58 12.28 -6.34 4.34
CA ASN A 58 12.61 -5.96 2.98
C ASN A 58 12.84 -4.46 2.80
N ALA A 59 13.69 -4.14 1.81
CA ALA A 59 13.87 -2.80 1.32
C ALA A 59 12.53 -2.22 0.85
N ARG A 60 12.22 -1.01 1.32
CA ARG A 60 10.91 -0.40 1.09
C ARG A 60 10.99 1.12 1.03
N SER A 61 10.03 1.71 0.35
CA SER A 61 9.87 3.16 0.27
C SER A 61 8.50 3.56 0.81
N VAL A 62 8.51 4.43 1.80
CA VAL A 62 7.31 4.97 2.45
C VAL A 62 6.99 6.32 1.83
N LEU A 63 5.74 6.55 1.45
CA LEU A 63 5.22 7.79 0.91
C LEU A 63 4.01 8.23 1.74
N LEU A 64 4.01 9.48 2.19
CA LEU A 64 2.88 10.08 2.88
C LEU A 64 1.93 10.72 1.86
N LEU A 65 0.64 10.39 1.95
CA LEU A 65 -0.40 10.97 1.12
C LEU A 65 -1.34 11.79 2.00
N HIS A 66 -1.39 13.09 1.78
CA HIS A 66 -2.21 14.02 2.56
C HIS A 66 -3.51 14.31 1.79
N PRO A 67 -4.67 13.78 2.21
CA PRO A 67 -5.90 14.04 1.48
C PRO A 67 -6.20 15.55 1.47
N LEU A 68 -6.79 16.02 0.36
CA LEU A 68 -7.13 17.45 0.23
C LEU A 68 -8.34 17.87 1.06
N ASN A 69 -9.09 16.88 1.58
CA ASN A 69 -10.22 17.12 2.46
C ASN A 69 -9.70 17.34 3.90
N SER A 70 -10.02 18.50 4.50
CA SER A 70 -9.55 18.94 5.81
C SER A 70 -9.92 18.03 6.98
N GLY A 71 -10.96 17.20 6.86
CA GLY A 71 -11.34 16.23 7.89
C GLY A 71 -10.59 14.90 7.80
N ALA A 72 -9.57 14.78 6.95
CA ALA A 72 -8.93 13.51 6.61
C ALA A 72 -7.54 13.32 7.20
N SER A 73 -7.34 12.16 7.81
CA SER A 73 -6.01 11.73 8.19
C SER A 73 -5.20 11.29 6.97
N LYS A 74 -3.89 11.54 7.01
CA LYS A 74 -2.94 11.06 6.00
C LYS A 74 -3.00 9.54 5.86
N VAL A 75 -2.81 9.08 4.62
CA VAL A 75 -2.63 7.65 4.28
C VAL A 75 -1.14 7.40 4.12
N VAL A 76 -0.66 6.29 4.66
CA VAL A 76 0.73 5.85 4.45
C VAL A 76 0.72 4.81 3.35
N PHE A 77 1.46 5.09 2.29
CA PHE A 77 1.67 4.17 1.18
C PHE A 77 3.09 3.61 1.28
N VAL A 78 3.23 2.29 1.28
CA VAL A 78 4.53 1.62 1.37
C VAL A 78 4.68 0.70 0.18
N ALA A 79 5.69 0.98 -0.64
CA ALA A 79 6.13 0.08 -1.69
C ALA A 79 7.26 -0.80 -1.14
N VAL A 80 7.05 -2.10 -1.10
CA VAL A 80 7.99 -3.11 -0.57
C VAL A 80 8.55 -3.91 -1.75
N GLY A 81 9.88 -3.87 -1.91
CA GLY A 81 10.56 -4.71 -2.89
C GLY A 81 10.65 -6.14 -2.40
N ALA A 82 10.74 -7.10 -3.33
CA ALA A 82 11.03 -8.49 -3.00
C ALA A 82 12.24 -8.99 -3.79
N LEU A 83 12.53 -10.29 -3.66
CA LEU A 83 13.55 -10.97 -4.45
C LEU A 83 13.41 -10.63 -5.94
N LEU A 84 14.52 -10.24 -6.56
CA LEU A 84 14.63 -9.77 -7.95
C LEU A 84 14.02 -8.39 -8.24
N VAL A 85 13.58 -7.61 -7.24
CA VAL A 85 13.20 -6.21 -7.51
C VAL A 85 14.44 -5.35 -7.69
N GLY A 86 14.62 -4.85 -8.91
CA GLY A 86 15.74 -4.00 -9.29
C GLY A 86 15.66 -2.61 -8.68
N SER A 87 14.46 -2.02 -8.54
CA SER A 87 14.24 -0.78 -7.77
C SER A 87 12.77 -0.44 -7.54
N ILE A 88 12.51 0.37 -6.52
CA ILE A 88 11.23 1.06 -6.30
C ILE A 88 11.38 2.50 -6.81
N LYS A 89 10.53 2.94 -7.73
CA LYS A 89 10.58 4.28 -8.33
C LYS A 89 9.26 5.01 -8.14
N PHE A 90 9.28 6.12 -7.40
CA PHE A 90 8.18 7.08 -7.42
C PHE A 90 8.35 8.02 -8.61
N THR A 91 7.27 8.23 -9.38
CA THR A 91 7.21 9.20 -10.49
C THR A 91 6.68 10.55 -10.05
N VAL A 92 6.03 10.60 -8.87
CA VAL A 92 5.57 11.82 -8.21
C VAL A 92 6.64 12.46 -7.33
N LYS A 93 6.49 13.75 -7.04
CA LYS A 93 7.33 14.53 -6.13
C LYS A 93 6.51 15.10 -4.98
N GLU A 94 7.16 15.34 -3.86
CA GLU A 94 6.56 16.07 -2.73
C GLU A 94 5.97 17.41 -3.19
N GLY A 95 4.77 17.74 -2.71
CA GLY A 95 4.01 18.91 -3.11
C GLY A 95 3.16 18.72 -4.37
N ASN A 96 3.28 17.62 -5.12
CA ASN A 96 2.36 17.35 -6.22
C ASN A 96 0.93 17.12 -5.70
N GLN A 97 -0.05 17.71 -6.38
CA GLN A 97 -1.46 17.41 -6.18
C GLN A 97 -1.89 16.39 -7.22
N ILE A 98 -2.43 15.26 -6.77
CA ILE A 98 -2.82 14.14 -7.62
C ILE A 98 -4.23 13.66 -7.27
N SER A 99 -4.91 13.08 -8.26
CA SER A 99 -6.23 12.48 -8.13
C SER A 99 -6.14 11.00 -7.77
N LYS A 100 -7.21 10.47 -7.17
CA LYS A 100 -7.38 9.03 -7.00
C LYS A 100 -7.24 8.34 -8.36
N GLY A 101 -6.37 7.33 -8.43
CA GLY A 101 -6.08 6.58 -9.65
C GLY A 101 -4.92 7.13 -10.48
N ASP A 102 -4.34 8.29 -10.13
CA ASP A 102 -3.12 8.76 -10.78
C ASP A 102 -1.92 7.90 -10.40
N GLU A 103 -0.96 7.75 -11.30
CA GLU A 103 0.25 6.97 -11.06
C GLU A 103 1.11 7.60 -9.95
N LEU A 104 1.55 6.77 -9.00
CA LEU A 104 2.54 7.14 -7.99
C LEU A 104 3.94 6.67 -8.38
N GLY A 105 4.04 5.54 -9.07
CA GLY A 105 5.33 4.93 -9.40
C GLY A 105 5.22 3.49 -9.88
N TYR A 106 6.37 2.80 -9.86
CA TYR A 106 6.47 1.42 -10.29
C TYR A 106 7.62 0.65 -9.62
N PHE A 107 7.52 -0.68 -9.67
CA PHE A 107 8.60 -1.61 -9.37
C PHE A 107 9.33 -1.99 -10.66
N ALA A 108 10.65 -1.89 -10.67
CA ALA A 108 11.47 -2.33 -11.80
C ALA A 108 11.89 -3.78 -11.58
N TYR A 109 11.21 -4.73 -12.26
CA TYR A 109 11.47 -6.18 -12.24
C TYR A 109 11.10 -6.87 -10.90
N GLY A 110 10.84 -8.18 -10.89
CA GLY A 110 10.61 -8.98 -9.68
C GLY A 110 9.17 -9.00 -9.12
N GLY A 111 8.97 -9.77 -8.04
CA GLY A 111 7.71 -9.76 -7.26
C GLY A 111 7.69 -8.57 -6.30
N SER A 112 6.53 -8.07 -5.91
CA SER A 112 6.48 -6.87 -5.05
C SER A 112 5.23 -6.83 -4.20
N THR A 113 5.22 -5.93 -3.22
CA THR A 113 4.06 -5.74 -2.35
C THR A 113 3.82 -4.25 -2.10
N ILE A 114 2.56 -3.87 -2.08
CA ILE A 114 2.10 -2.54 -1.71
C ILE A 114 1.32 -2.66 -0.42
N ILE A 115 1.60 -1.77 0.53
CA ILE A 115 0.86 -1.68 1.78
C ILE A 115 0.29 -0.27 1.90
N CYS A 116 -1.01 -0.18 2.13
CA CYS A 116 -1.69 1.07 2.46
C CYS A 116 -2.17 1.02 3.90
N LEU A 117 -1.87 2.05 4.68
CA LEU A 117 -2.30 2.18 6.07
C LEU A 117 -3.16 3.42 6.29
N TRP A 118 -4.27 3.22 6.98
CA TRP A 118 -5.19 4.25 7.44
C TRP A 118 -5.24 4.27 8.96
N LYS A 119 -5.50 5.44 9.56
CA LYS A 119 -5.77 5.51 10.99
C LYS A 119 -7.04 4.74 11.34
N LYS A 120 -7.15 4.37 12.62
CA LYS A 120 -8.32 3.66 13.15
C LYS A 120 -9.60 4.38 12.75
N GLY A 121 -10.51 3.66 12.12
CA GLY A 121 -11.82 4.17 11.79
C GLY A 121 -11.87 5.19 10.65
N GLU A 122 -10.83 5.32 9.81
CA GLU A 122 -10.83 6.19 8.61
C GLU A 122 -11.28 5.46 7.32
N ILE A 123 -11.33 4.13 7.33
CA ILE A 123 -11.77 3.35 6.18
C ILE A 123 -12.61 2.15 6.62
N LYS A 124 -13.66 1.87 5.87
CA LYS A 124 -14.44 0.64 5.93
C LYS A 124 -14.18 -0.13 4.65
N PHE A 125 -13.48 -1.26 4.75
CA PHE A 125 -13.25 -2.15 3.62
C PHE A 125 -14.54 -2.85 3.18
N ASP A 126 -14.58 -3.22 1.91
CA ASP A 126 -15.72 -3.95 1.34
C ASP A 126 -15.85 -5.35 1.98
N ASN A 127 -17.08 -5.80 2.19
CA ASN A 127 -17.39 -6.98 3.02
C ASN A 127 -16.80 -8.27 2.45
N ASP A 128 -16.71 -8.39 1.13
CA ASP A 128 -16.09 -9.52 0.44
C ASP A 128 -14.60 -9.61 0.75
N LEU A 129 -13.86 -8.49 0.68
CA LEU A 129 -12.44 -8.43 1.03
C LEU A 129 -12.21 -8.81 2.49
N VAL A 130 -13.04 -8.31 3.41
CA VAL A 130 -12.98 -8.67 4.83
C VAL A 130 -13.26 -10.16 5.04
N SER A 131 -14.24 -10.72 4.34
CA SER A 131 -14.64 -12.13 4.49
C SER A 131 -13.56 -13.07 3.94
N ASN A 132 -13.00 -12.76 2.78
CA ASN A 132 -11.93 -13.53 2.16
C ASN A 132 -10.65 -13.49 3.02
N SER A 133 -10.32 -12.31 3.55
CA SER A 133 -9.15 -12.15 4.45
C SER A 133 -9.26 -13.00 5.71
N LYS A 134 -10.46 -13.12 6.32
CA LYS A 134 -10.70 -13.99 7.48
C LYS A 134 -10.51 -15.48 7.17
N GLN A 135 -10.60 -15.87 5.91
CA GLN A 135 -10.39 -17.24 5.43
C GLN A 135 -9.00 -17.42 4.81
N THR A 136 -8.08 -16.44 4.95
CA THR A 136 -6.74 -16.45 4.32
C THR A 136 -6.79 -16.58 2.80
N LEU A 137 -7.86 -16.10 2.17
CA LEU A 137 -8.05 -16.11 0.72
C LEU A 137 -7.63 -14.76 0.12
N GLU A 138 -6.70 -14.81 -0.83
CA GLU A 138 -6.36 -13.65 -1.63
C GLU A 138 -7.52 -13.29 -2.58
N THR A 139 -7.82 -12.00 -2.70
CA THR A 139 -8.82 -11.51 -3.64
C THR A 139 -8.13 -10.83 -4.81
N LEU A 140 -8.43 -11.27 -6.03
CA LEU A 140 -7.95 -10.61 -7.23
C LEU A 140 -8.60 -9.22 -7.35
N VAL A 141 -7.79 -8.18 -7.35
CA VAL A 141 -8.22 -6.79 -7.54
C VAL A 141 -7.50 -6.16 -8.73
N LYS A 142 -8.17 -5.23 -9.41
CA LYS A 142 -7.62 -4.45 -10.53
C LYS A 142 -7.61 -2.97 -10.19
N VAL A 143 -6.71 -2.23 -10.84
CA VAL A 143 -6.71 -0.76 -10.74
C VAL A 143 -8.08 -0.22 -11.11
N GLY A 144 -8.61 0.69 -10.28
CA GLY A 144 -9.95 1.27 -10.43
C GLY A 144 -11.07 0.51 -9.70
N MET A 145 -10.84 -0.72 -9.22
CA MET A 145 -11.80 -1.40 -8.36
C MET A 145 -11.88 -0.72 -6.99
N GLN A 146 -13.08 -0.69 -6.43
CA GLN A 146 -13.27 -0.28 -5.05
C GLN A 146 -12.76 -1.38 -4.12
N ILE A 147 -12.10 -0.97 -3.03
CA ILE A 147 -11.66 -1.84 -1.94
C ILE A 147 -12.30 -1.47 -0.60
N GLY A 148 -12.99 -0.34 -0.57
CA GLY A 148 -13.55 0.24 0.63
C GLY A 148 -13.91 1.69 0.41
N VAL A 149 -14.65 2.20 1.38
CA VAL A 149 -15.09 3.59 1.42
C VAL A 149 -14.56 4.25 2.67
N ARG A 150 -14.28 5.55 2.55
CA ARG A 150 -13.95 6.36 3.71
C ARG A 150 -15.16 6.40 4.64
N THR A 151 -14.92 6.22 5.92
CA THR A 151 -15.92 6.38 6.97
C THR A 151 -16.18 7.87 7.16
N SER A 152 -17.46 8.26 7.14
CA SER A 152 -17.89 9.64 7.39
C SER A 152 -17.90 10.02 8.88
N ASN A 153 -17.47 9.10 9.75
CA ASN A 153 -17.51 9.28 11.20
C ASN A 153 -16.09 9.20 11.79
N SER A 154 -15.41 10.33 11.80
CA SER A 154 -14.49 10.68 12.88
C SER A 154 -15.11 11.90 13.59
N PRO A 155 -15.11 11.96 14.93
CA PRO A 155 -15.80 12.99 15.70
C PRO A 155 -15.37 14.43 15.37
#